data_AF-A0A807LHE3-F1
#
_entry.id   AF-A0A807LHE3-F1
#
_cell.length_a   1.000
_cell.length_b   1.000
_cell.length_c   1.000
_cell.angle_alpha   90.00
_cell.angle_beta   90.00
_cell.angle_gamma   90.00
#
_symmetry.space_group_name_H-M   'P 1'
#
loop_
_entity.id
_entity.type
_entity.pdbx_description
1 polymer ?
#
loop_
_entity_poly.entity_id
_entity_poly.type
_entity_poly.pdbx_seq_one_letter_code
_entity_poly.pdbx_strand_id
1 'polypeptide(L)'
;MFTRNIAIGSIIGLVAYVAFVYAGVKISGSLDLLISNYKTFMRGYVFSSFLGISSFLLSLLTFVVINLKEKMFDSEDYIATFRKGKKLDDSVDIKKSDLYRPLLNITYLLVLSIAFCLLTCLSQFSLGFSDSKKWLIVPTAIPFLALSFMSLSLTAMTQLVCQWLKSEEFINKKP
;
A
#
# COMPACT_ATOMS: atom_id res chain seq x y z
N MET A 1 6.93 6.68 -11.97
CA MET A 1 6.20 7.01 -10.72
C MET A 1 6.12 5.79 -9.81
N PHE A 2 5.63 4.64 -10.30
CA PHE A 2 5.58 3.37 -9.58
C PHE A 2 6.93 2.94 -8.96
N THR A 3 8.02 2.93 -9.73
CA THR A 3 9.37 2.58 -9.25
C THR A 3 9.90 3.51 -8.16
N ARG A 4 9.55 4.81 -8.23
CA ARG A 4 9.91 5.78 -7.19
C ARG A 4 9.16 5.49 -5.89
N ASN A 5 7.87 5.17 -5.99
CA ASN A 5 7.06 4.82 -4.81
C ASN A 5 7.55 3.54 -4.15
N ILE A 6 8.00 2.56 -4.94
CA ILE A 6 8.65 1.34 -4.42
C ILE A 6 9.93 1.70 -3.64
N ALA A 7 10.83 2.49 -4.23
CA ALA A 7 12.07 2.87 -3.58
C ALA A 7 11.83 3.63 -2.26
N ILE A 8 10.92 4.60 -2.27
CA ILE A 8 10.55 5.36 -1.07
C ILE A 8 9.97 4.43 0.00
N GLY A 9 9.09 3.50 -0.38
CA GLY A 9 8.49 2.54 0.56
C GLY A 9 9.52 1.61 1.19
N SER A 10 10.46 1.12 0.40
CA SER A 10 11.56 0.31 0.92
C SER A 10 12.46 1.07 1.89
N ILE A 11 12.77 2.34 1.59
CA ILE A 11 13.60 3.18 2.47
C ILE A 11 12.87 3.46 3.79
N ILE A 12 11.60 3.87 3.73
CA ILE A 12 10.80 4.16 4.93
C ILE A 12 10.66 2.91 5.80
N GLY A 13 10.37 1.75 5.20
CA GLY A 13 10.28 0.47 5.90
C GLY A 13 11.60 0.09 6.58
N LEU A 14 12.73 0.26 5.89
CA LEU A 14 14.05 -0.06 6.44
C LEU A 14 14.43 0.88 7.59
N VAL A 15 14.22 2.18 7.45
CA VAL A 15 14.49 3.17 8.50
C VAL A 15 13.61 2.90 9.73
N ALA A 16 12.32 2.60 9.53
CA ALA A 16 11.40 2.26 10.61
C ALA A 16 11.84 1.00 11.36
N TYR A 17 12.32 -0.03 10.64
CA TYR A 17 12.87 -1.24 11.25
C TYR A 17 14.12 -0.96 12.08
N VAL A 18 15.09 -0.23 11.53
CA VAL A 18 16.32 0.13 12.26
C VAL A 18 16.01 0.93 13.51
N ALA A 19 15.09 1.90 13.42
CA ALA A 19 14.64 2.69 14.57
C ALA A 19 13.95 1.81 15.63
N PHE A 20 13.10 0.86 15.22
CA PHE A 20 12.45 -0.08 16.12
C PHE A 20 13.45 -0.98 16.85
N VAL A 21 14.43 -1.54 16.13
CA VAL A 21 15.48 -2.38 16.73
C VAL A 21 16.33 -1.56 17.70
N TYR A 22 16.73 -0.35 17.32
CA TYR A 22 17.52 0.54 18.19
C TYR A 22 16.76 0.91 19.48
N ALA A 23 15.49 1.31 19.35
CA ALA A 23 14.64 1.60 20.50
C ALA A 23 14.41 0.36 21.37
N GLY A 24 14.16 -0.79 20.75
CA GLY A 24 13.95 -2.07 21.44
C GLY A 24 15.17 -2.53 22.22
N VAL A 25 16.38 -2.38 21.67
CA VAL A 25 17.64 -2.69 22.37
C VAL A 25 17.85 -1.72 23.55
N LYS A 26 17.55 -0.43 23.37
CA LYS A 26 17.66 0.56 24.44
C LYS A 26 16.70 0.30 25.61
N ILE A 27 15.49 -0.19 25.32
CA ILE A 27 14.45 -0.50 26.33
C ILE A 27 14.72 -1.85 27.01
N SER A 28 15.01 -2.90 26.24
CA SER A 28 15.25 -4.25 26.79
C SER A 28 16.64 -4.44 27.40
N GLY A 29 17.59 -3.53 27.15
CA GLY A 29 18.97 -3.62 27.63
C GLY A 29 19.84 -4.68 26.93
N SER A 30 19.23 -5.72 26.33
CA SER A 30 19.91 -6.75 25.54
C SER A 30 19.07 -7.20 24.34
N LEU A 31 19.76 -7.52 23.24
CA LEU A 31 19.17 -8.03 22.01
C LEU A 31 18.56 -9.44 22.21
N ASP A 32 19.11 -10.24 23.11
CA ASP A 32 18.59 -11.58 23.41
C ASP A 32 17.25 -11.54 24.15
N LEU A 33 17.08 -10.57 25.07
CA LEU A 33 15.82 -10.35 25.76
C LEU A 33 14.72 -9.86 24.80
N LEU A 34 15.08 -8.97 23.87
CA LEU A 34 14.17 -8.49 22.82
C LEU A 34 13.70 -9.64 21.92
N ILE A 35 14.62 -10.51 21.49
CA ILE A 35 14.29 -11.70 20.70
C ILE A 35 13.36 -12.64 21.47
N SER A 36 13.65 -12.89 22.75
CA SER A 36 12.81 -13.74 23.61
C SER A 36 11.40 -13.17 23.74
N ASN A 37 11.27 -11.86 24.02
CA ASN A 37 9.97 -11.19 24.13
C ASN A 37 9.18 -11.23 22.81
N TYR A 38 9.87 -11.07 21.69
CA TYR A 38 9.26 -11.20 20.37
C TYR A 38 8.67 -12.61 20.15
N LYS A 39 9.47 -13.66 20.44
CA LYS A 39 9.05 -15.06 20.24
C LYS A 39 7.86 -15.43 21.13
N THR A 40 7.89 -15.01 22.39
CA THR A 40 6.87 -15.38 23.38
C THR A 40 5.58 -14.60 23.22
N PHE A 41 5.67 -13.28 23.02
CA PHE A 41 4.50 -12.41 23.08
C PHE A 41 4.10 -11.83 21.73
N MET A 42 5.03 -11.33 20.92
CA MET A 42 4.67 -10.52 19.75
C MET A 42 4.34 -11.33 18.50
N ARG A 43 5.03 -12.45 18.27
CA ARG A 43 4.92 -13.23 17.02
C ARG A 43 3.49 -13.59 16.65
N GLY A 44 2.72 -14.12 17.59
CA GLY A 44 1.33 -14.53 17.36
C GLY A 44 0.43 -13.35 17.00
N TYR A 45 0.59 -12.21 17.67
CA TYR A 45 -0.14 -10.99 17.34
C TYR A 45 0.25 -10.45 15.97
N VAL A 46 1.54 -10.38 15.64
CA VAL A 46 1.98 -9.93 14.30
C VAL A 46 1.40 -10.84 13.22
N PHE A 47 1.44 -12.17 13.39
CA PHE A 47 0.81 -13.09 12.45
C PHE A 47 -0.69 -12.81 12.28
N SER A 48 -1.45 -12.75 13.39
CA SER A 48 -2.90 -12.57 13.34
C SER A 48 -3.30 -11.20 12.78
N SER A 49 -2.61 -10.13 13.19
CA SER A 49 -2.88 -8.77 12.71
C SER A 49 -2.63 -8.64 11.21
N PHE A 50 -1.51 -9.15 10.69
CA PHE A 50 -1.22 -9.05 9.25
C PHE A 50 -2.12 -9.96 8.41
N LEU A 51 -2.57 -11.09 8.95
CA LEU A 51 -3.57 -11.92 8.28
C LEU A 51 -4.91 -11.18 8.18
N GLY A 52 -5.36 -10.56 9.27
CA GLY A 52 -6.57 -9.73 9.27
C GLY A 52 -6.48 -8.53 8.32
N ILE A 53 -5.35 -7.81 8.34
CA ILE A 53 -5.09 -6.67 7.44
C ILE A 53 -5.10 -7.14 5.98
N SER A 54 -4.49 -8.29 5.66
CA SER A 54 -4.47 -8.79 4.28
C SER A 54 -5.88 -9.07 3.74
N SER A 55 -6.76 -9.67 4.56
CA SER A 55 -8.16 -9.93 4.21
C SER A 55 -8.95 -8.63 4.03
N PHE A 56 -8.73 -7.65 4.90
CA PHE A 56 -9.34 -6.33 4.79
C PHE A 56 -8.89 -5.59 3.52
N LEU A 57 -7.59 -5.57 3.24
CA LEU A 57 -7.04 -4.92 2.04
C LEU A 57 -7.54 -5.58 0.75
N LEU A 58 -7.74 -6.89 0.73
CA LEU A 58 -8.32 -7.58 -0.42
C LEU A 58 -9.78 -7.16 -0.68
N SER A 59 -10.57 -7.01 0.38
CA SER A 59 -11.93 -6.47 0.27
C SER A 59 -11.92 -5.02 -0.21
N LEU A 60 -11.02 -4.20 0.35
CA LEU A 60 -10.84 -2.80 -0.03
C LEU A 60 -10.39 -2.65 -1.48
N LEU A 61 -9.52 -3.53 -1.98
CA LEU A 61 -9.05 -3.52 -3.37
C LEU A 61 -10.22 -3.59 -4.35
N THR A 62 -11.09 -4.58 -4.18
CA THR A 62 -12.25 -4.75 -5.06
C THR A 62 -13.19 -3.55 -4.95
N PHE A 63 -13.46 -3.08 -3.73
CA PHE A 63 -14.32 -1.93 -3.49
C PHE A 63 -13.79 -0.66 -4.18
N VAL A 64 -12.51 -0.34 -3.97
CA VAL A 64 -11.86 0.86 -4.51
C VAL A 64 -11.76 0.79 -6.02
N VAL A 65 -11.34 -0.35 -6.58
CA VAL A 65 -11.18 -0.49 -8.03
C VAL A 65 -12.52 -0.34 -8.75
N ILE A 66 -13.59 -0.97 -8.25
CA ILE A 66 -14.92 -0.88 -8.85
C ILE A 66 -15.48 0.54 -8.71
N ASN A 67 -15.49 1.10 -7.49
CA ASN A 67 -16.07 2.43 -7.26
C ASN A 67 -15.33 3.53 -8.01
N LEU A 68 -13.99 3.53 -8.01
CA LEU A 68 -13.23 4.54 -8.73
C LEU A 68 -13.42 4.40 -10.24
N LYS A 69 -13.42 3.16 -10.76
CA LYS A 69 -13.68 2.91 -12.18
C LYS A 69 -15.03 3.50 -12.58
N GLU A 70 -16.11 3.09 -11.90
CA GLU A 70 -17.47 3.46 -12.28
C GLU A 70 -17.78 4.94 -12.02
N LYS A 71 -17.37 5.48 -10.87
CA LYS A 71 -17.76 6.83 -10.44
C LYS A 71 -16.81 7.93 -10.91
N MET A 72 -15.55 7.60 -11.18
CA MET A 72 -14.57 8.61 -11.62
C MET A 72 -14.18 8.43 -13.08
N PHE A 73 -13.64 7.27 -13.44
CA PHE A 73 -13.01 7.09 -14.75
C PHE A 73 -14.01 6.87 -15.89
N ASP A 74 -15.16 6.27 -15.59
CA ASP A 74 -16.26 6.05 -16.54
C ASP A 74 -17.20 7.27 -16.63
N SER A 75 -16.95 8.35 -15.87
CA SER A 75 -17.74 9.58 -15.95
C SER A 75 -17.43 10.38 -17.22
N GLU A 76 -18.49 10.92 -17.86
CA GLU A 76 -18.36 11.73 -19.08
C GLU A 76 -17.49 12.98 -18.85
N ASP A 77 -17.57 13.58 -17.65
CA ASP A 77 -16.82 14.76 -17.25
C ASP A 77 -15.30 14.51 -17.20
N TYR A 78 -14.88 13.37 -16.66
CA TYR A 78 -13.47 13.01 -16.59
C TYR A 78 -12.91 12.69 -17.98
N ILE A 79 -13.69 12.01 -18.83
CA ILE A 79 -13.32 11.72 -20.21
C ILE A 79 -13.14 13.03 -21.01
N ALA A 80 -14.06 13.98 -20.86
CA ALA A 80 -13.99 15.29 -21.50
C ALA A 80 -12.77 16.10 -21.03
N THR A 81 -12.48 16.09 -19.73
CA THR A 81 -11.31 16.76 -19.14
C THR A 81 -10.00 16.13 -19.63
N PHE A 82 -9.94 14.81 -19.72
CA PHE A 82 -8.78 14.09 -20.23
C PHE A 82 -8.52 14.39 -21.72
N ARG A 83 -9.57 14.45 -22.56
CA ARG A 83 -9.46 14.86 -23.98
C ARG A 83 -8.90 16.28 -24.12
N LYS A 84 -9.48 17.23 -23.37
CA LYS A 84 -9.03 18.63 -23.35
C LYS A 84 -7.57 18.77 -22.91
N GLY A 85 -7.17 18.03 -21.88
CA GLY A 85 -5.80 18.05 -21.35
C GLY A 85 -4.75 17.44 -22.29
N LYS A 86 -5.11 16.45 -23.11
CA LYS A 86 -4.23 15.83 -24.10
C LYS A 86 -4.26 16.50 -25.48
N LYS A 87 -5.07 17.53 -25.68
CA LYS A 87 -5.29 18.19 -26.99
C LYS A 87 -5.60 17.19 -28.11
N LEU A 88 -6.37 16.16 -27.78
CA LEU A 88 -6.82 15.17 -28.76
C LEU A 88 -8.01 15.75 -29.53
N ASP A 89 -7.97 15.62 -30.86
CA ASP A 89 -9.10 15.92 -31.72
C ASP A 89 -10.25 14.94 -31.43
N ASP A 90 -11.51 15.37 -31.59
CA ASP A 90 -12.70 14.59 -31.18
C ASP A 90 -12.85 13.25 -31.91
N SER A 91 -12.07 13.06 -32.97
CA SER A 91 -12.01 11.90 -33.85
C SER A 91 -11.03 10.80 -33.42
N VAL A 92 -10.18 11.03 -32.40
CA VAL A 92 -9.13 10.08 -32.00
C VAL A 92 -9.60 9.19 -30.85
N ASP A 93 -9.57 7.87 -31.07
CA ASP A 93 -9.87 6.88 -30.04
C ASP A 93 -8.94 7.02 -28.82
N ILE A 94 -9.55 7.19 -27.64
CA ILE A 94 -8.82 7.25 -26.37
C ILE A 94 -8.32 5.85 -26.05
N LYS A 95 -7.00 5.69 -25.92
CA LYS A 95 -6.44 4.46 -25.36
C LYS A 95 -6.89 4.29 -23.92
N LYS A 96 -7.73 3.27 -23.70
CA LYS A 96 -8.23 2.84 -22.38
C LYS A 96 -7.10 2.76 -21.33
N SER A 97 -5.94 2.23 -21.73
CA SER A 97 -4.77 2.08 -20.85
C SER A 97 -4.20 3.39 -20.30
N ASP A 98 -4.32 4.50 -21.04
CA ASP A 98 -3.81 5.80 -20.61
C ASP A 98 -4.79 6.50 -19.64
N LEU A 99 -6.09 6.27 -19.82
CA LEU A 99 -7.16 6.81 -18.96
C LEU A 99 -7.13 6.18 -17.55
N TYR A 100 -7.01 4.85 -17.47
CA TYR A 100 -6.97 4.12 -16.20
C TYR A 100 -5.56 3.98 -15.60
N ARG A 101 -4.55 4.64 -16.17
CA ARG A 101 -3.17 4.57 -15.68
C ARG A 101 -3.02 4.89 -14.18
N PRO A 102 -3.66 5.95 -13.61
CA PRO A 102 -3.62 6.20 -12.17
C PRO A 102 -4.37 5.11 -11.36
N LEU A 103 -5.47 4.56 -11.89
CA LEU A 103 -6.19 3.45 -11.26
C LEU A 103 -5.32 2.18 -11.18
N LEU A 104 -4.65 1.84 -12.29
CA LEU A 104 -3.73 0.70 -12.35
C LEU A 104 -2.58 0.85 -11.34
N ASN A 105 -2.04 2.06 -11.18
CA ASN A 105 -0.96 2.31 -10.22
C ASN A 105 -1.40 2.05 -8.77
N ILE A 106 -2.63 2.43 -8.40
CA ILE A 106 -3.19 2.12 -7.08
C ILE A 106 -3.41 0.62 -6.92
N THR A 107 -4.02 -0.03 -7.93
CA THR A 107 -4.23 -1.48 -7.94
C THR A 107 -2.93 -2.22 -7.71
N TYR A 108 -1.86 -1.88 -8.43
CA TYR A 108 -0.56 -2.54 -8.26
C TYR A 108 0.05 -2.30 -6.88
N LEU A 109 -0.04 -1.07 -6.33
CA LEU A 109 0.47 -0.78 -4.99
C LEU A 109 -0.31 -1.55 -3.90
N LEU A 110 -1.62 -1.64 -4.04
CA LEU A 110 -2.48 -2.31 -3.07
C LEU A 110 -2.30 -3.84 -3.12
N VAL A 111 -2.23 -4.42 -4.33
CA VAL A 111 -1.90 -5.84 -4.52
C VAL A 111 -0.51 -6.16 -3.96
N LEU A 112 0.48 -5.29 -4.18
CA LEU A 112 1.81 -5.45 -3.61
C LEU A 112 1.79 -5.38 -2.07
N SER A 113 1.00 -4.48 -1.50
CA SER A 113 0.80 -4.40 -0.05
C SER A 113 0.19 -5.69 0.51
N ILE A 114 -0.85 -6.23 -0.14
CA ILE A 114 -1.48 -7.51 0.24
C ILE A 114 -0.45 -8.64 0.19
N ALA A 115 0.34 -8.70 -0.89
CA ALA A 115 1.38 -9.71 -1.05
C ALA A 115 2.43 -9.64 0.09
N PHE A 116 2.86 -8.43 0.49
CA PHE A 116 3.77 -8.27 1.62
C PHE A 116 3.13 -8.63 2.97
N CYS A 117 1.84 -8.36 3.18
CA CYS A 117 1.13 -8.79 4.38
C CYS A 117 1.05 -10.33 4.45
N LEU A 118 0.71 -11.00 3.35
CA LEU A 118 0.70 -12.46 3.29
C LEU A 118 2.10 -13.05 3.45
N LEU A 119 3.11 -12.45 2.83
CA LEU A 119 4.51 -12.84 3.01
C LEU A 119 4.96 -12.67 4.45
N THR A 120 4.48 -11.64 5.15
CA THR A 120 4.70 -11.46 6.59
C THR A 120 4.12 -12.64 7.35
N CYS A 121 2.85 -12.99 7.12
CA CYS A 121 2.21 -14.13 7.78
C CYS A 121 2.97 -15.45 7.54
N LEU A 122 3.35 -15.72 6.28
CA LEU A 122 4.13 -16.90 5.92
C LEU A 122 5.51 -16.91 6.59
N SER A 123 6.18 -15.76 6.65
CA SER A 123 7.49 -15.62 7.30
C SER A 123 7.38 -15.80 8.82
N GLN A 124 6.32 -15.26 9.44
CA GLN A 124 6.04 -15.45 10.86
C GLN A 124 5.76 -16.91 11.20
N PHE A 125 5.03 -17.61 10.33
CA PHE A 125 4.70 -19.02 10.51
C PHE A 125 5.87 -19.96 10.23
N SER A 126 6.73 -19.66 9.25
CA SER A 126 7.87 -20.51 8.89
C SER A 126 9.13 -20.16 9.69
N LEU A 127 9.68 -18.97 9.46
CA LEU A 127 10.96 -18.52 10.02
C LEU A 127 10.83 -18.01 11.46
N GLY A 128 9.62 -17.64 11.90
CA GLY A 128 9.36 -17.17 13.27
C GLY A 128 9.57 -18.22 14.37
N PHE A 129 9.70 -19.50 14.03
CA PHE A 129 10.04 -20.58 14.98
C PHE A 129 11.54 -20.89 15.05
N SER A 130 12.36 -20.32 14.16
CA SER A 130 13.79 -20.64 14.13
C SER A 130 14.52 -20.11 15.37
N ASP A 131 15.44 -20.92 15.93
CA ASP A 131 16.32 -20.53 17.04
C ASP A 131 17.55 -19.75 16.63
N SER A 132 17.84 -19.72 15.33
CA SER A 132 18.96 -18.98 14.79
C SER A 132 18.66 -17.48 14.68
N LYS A 133 19.43 -16.65 15.38
CA LYS A 133 19.31 -15.18 15.39
C LYS A 133 19.24 -14.56 13.99
N LYS A 134 19.99 -15.10 13.03
CA LYS A 134 20.03 -14.63 11.62
C LYS A 134 18.71 -14.82 10.89
N TRP A 135 18.01 -15.93 11.13
CA TRP A 135 16.75 -16.25 10.44
C TRP A 135 15.56 -15.46 10.99
N LEU A 136 15.68 -14.92 12.20
CA LEU A 136 14.64 -14.12 12.86
C LEU A 136 14.59 -12.65 12.37
N ILE A 137 15.62 -12.19 11.66
CA ILE A 137 15.66 -10.85 11.06
C ILE A 137 14.58 -10.70 10.00
N VAL A 138 14.39 -11.73 9.16
CA VAL A 138 13.42 -11.72 8.07
C VAL A 138 11.98 -11.55 8.58
N PRO A 139 11.44 -12.38 9.48
CA PRO A 139 10.08 -12.22 9.98
C PRO A 139 9.90 -10.93 10.78
N THR A 140 10.95 -10.37 11.40
CA THR A 140 10.84 -9.08 12.10
C THR A 140 10.89 -7.87 11.17
N ALA A 141 11.54 -7.95 10.01
CA ALA A 141 11.71 -6.84 9.07
C ALA A 141 10.57 -6.69 8.05
N ILE A 142 10.05 -7.80 7.51
CA ILE A 142 8.98 -7.79 6.49
C ILE A 142 7.70 -7.06 6.97
N PRO A 143 7.25 -7.16 8.23
CA PRO A 143 6.12 -6.38 8.74
C PRO A 143 6.26 -4.87 8.52
N PHE A 144 7.44 -4.30 8.75
CA PHE A 144 7.69 -2.86 8.55
C PHE A 144 7.65 -2.47 7.09
N LEU A 145 8.14 -3.35 6.21
CA LEU A 145 8.03 -3.17 4.77
C LEU A 145 6.56 -3.17 4.34
N ALA A 146 5.78 -4.15 4.80
CA ALA A 146 4.35 -4.25 4.53
C ALA A 146 3.59 -3.00 4.98
N LEU A 147 3.85 -2.48 6.20
CA LEU A 147 3.25 -1.24 6.70
C LEU A 147 3.60 -0.03 5.85
N SER A 148 4.85 0.07 5.37
CA SER A 148 5.23 1.19 4.51
C SER A 148 4.51 1.16 3.16
N PHE A 149 4.40 -0.01 2.53
CA PHE A 149 3.66 -0.15 1.27
C PHE A 149 2.16 0.09 1.45
N MET A 150 1.60 -0.38 2.57
CA MET A 150 0.23 -0.09 2.95
C MET A 150 -0.01 1.41 3.07
N SER A 151 0.83 2.14 3.82
CA SER A 151 0.72 3.60 3.97
C SER A 151 0.83 4.36 2.64
N LEU A 152 1.74 3.93 1.75
CA LEU A 152 1.86 4.48 0.40
C LEU A 152 0.61 4.22 -0.44
N SER A 153 0.04 3.01 -0.37
CA SER A 153 -1.19 2.69 -1.10
C SER A 153 -2.37 3.56 -0.62
N LEU A 154 -2.49 3.77 0.70
CA LEU A 154 -3.51 4.65 1.28
C LEU A 154 -3.33 6.08 0.80
N THR A 155 -2.10 6.60 0.83
CA THR A 155 -1.81 7.97 0.38
C THR A 155 -2.13 8.15 -1.10
N ALA A 156 -1.79 7.18 -1.94
CA ALA A 156 -2.12 7.21 -3.37
C ALA A 156 -3.63 7.20 -3.61
N MET A 157 -4.38 6.38 -2.84
CA MET A 157 -5.85 6.38 -2.88
C MET A 157 -6.42 7.74 -2.46
N THR A 158 -5.96 8.30 -1.34
CA THR A 158 -6.41 9.61 -0.85
C THR A 158 -6.12 10.71 -1.86
N GLN A 159 -4.93 10.72 -2.47
CA GLN A 159 -4.58 11.71 -3.50
C GLN A 159 -5.54 11.66 -4.69
N LEU A 160 -5.89 10.46 -5.15
CA LEU A 160 -6.81 10.31 -6.27
C LEU A 160 -8.24 10.73 -5.91
N VAL A 161 -8.74 10.34 -4.74
CA VAL A 161 -10.05 10.77 -4.25
C VAL A 161 -10.10 12.28 -4.05
N CYS A 162 -9.06 12.88 -3.46
CA CYS A 162 -8.97 14.33 -3.32
C CYS A 162 -8.84 15.05 -4.67
N GLN A 163 -8.13 14.46 -5.64
CA GLN A 163 -8.05 15.02 -6.99
C GLN A 163 -9.43 15.02 -7.66
N TRP A 164 -10.23 13.99 -7.44
CA TRP A 164 -11.61 13.93 -7.93
C TRP A 164 -12.53 14.91 -7.22
N LEU A 165 -12.49 14.97 -5.89
CA LEU A 165 -13.28 15.93 -5.12
C LEU A 165 -12.92 17.40 -5.46
N LYS A 166 -11.68 17.65 -5.89
CA LYS A 166 -11.20 18.96 -6.32
C LYS A 166 -11.33 19.22 -7.82
N SER A 167 -11.53 18.18 -8.65
CA SER A 167 -11.78 18.41 -10.06
C SER A 167 -13.13 19.08 -10.15
N GLU A 168 -13.12 20.36 -10.53
CA GLU A 168 -14.25 21.27 -10.44
C GLU A 168 -15.53 20.63 -11.00
N GLU A 169 -16.42 20.31 -10.07
CA GLU A 169 -17.84 20.51 -10.27
C GLU A 169 -18.06 21.97 -10.70
N PHE A 170 -18.03 22.24 -12.02
CA PHE A 170 -19.00 23.19 -12.55
C PHE A 170 -20.37 22.53 -12.42
N ILE A 171 -20.93 22.45 -11.20
CA ILE A 171 -22.36 22.22 -11.01
C ILE A 171 -23.06 23.38 -11.73
N ASN A 172 -23.55 23.09 -12.94
CA ASN A 172 -24.45 23.90 -13.76
C ASN A 172 -24.65 25.36 -13.28
N LYS A 173 -23.92 26.31 -13.88
CA LYS A 173 -24.57 27.57 -14.25
C LYS A 173 -24.95 27.47 -15.73
N LYS A 174 -26.11 26.85 -15.98
CA LYS A 174 -26.87 27.16 -17.20
C LYS A 174 -27.49 28.55 -17.00
N PRO A 175 -27.19 29.56 -17.83
CA PRO A 175 -28.11 30.66 -18.03
C PRO A 175 -29.35 30.19 -18.80
#